data_AF-A0AAW2FN16-F1
#
_entry.id   AF-A0AAW2FN16-F1
#
_cell.length_a   1.000
_cell.length_b   1.000
_cell.length_c   1.000
_cell.angle_alpha   90.00
_cell.angle_beta   90.00
_cell.angle_gamma   90.00
#
_symmetry.space_group_name_H-M   'P 1'
#
loop_
_entity.id
_entity.type
_entity.pdbx_description
1 polymer ?
#
loop_
_entity_poly.entity_id
_entity_poly.type
_entity_poly.pdbx_seq_one_letter_code
_entity_poly.pdbx_strand_id
1 'polypeptide(L)'
;MASMFITIPSLGPMLLDVILPLNESRTKNIAVYSDYGVDQDEYFVPIFVYTTVMIMVGINILVATDTMHVSCTVHACSLFRIIGYEVENVISIARMGEQVNNIQRTKTGYESFNEKQVYQKYIVCLKKHQLALEYVDILNNTYKFVGISFTLFMGSLFTLIGVRIVYVLDQIEELIRFFFIITGAMLHLIIVCYTGQKLMDESENIFHRAYAAEWYNFSPRLKSLLVIICHKSFVPAKVTAGDLFPLSMEVFATVLRTSGSYFTTLLSLKA
;
A
#
# COMPACT_ATOMS: atom_id res chain seq x y z
N MET A 1 -2.59 -7.53 17.27
CA MET A 1 -1.58 -8.58 17.12
C MET A 1 -0.16 -8.04 17.37
N ALA A 2 0.29 -6.97 16.70
CA ALA A 2 1.61 -6.36 16.97
C ALA A 2 1.78 -5.80 18.40
N SER A 3 0.75 -5.17 18.97
CA SER A 3 0.76 -4.70 20.37
C SER A 3 0.92 -5.85 21.37
N MET A 4 0.26 -6.98 21.11
CA MET A 4 0.36 -8.19 21.93
C MET A 4 1.80 -8.73 21.94
N PHE A 5 2.52 -8.73 20.82
CA PHE A 5 3.92 -9.19 20.79
C PHE A 5 4.89 -8.31 21.59
N ILE A 6 4.59 -7.01 21.76
CA ILE A 6 5.42 -6.10 22.55
C ILE A 6 5.11 -6.26 24.05
N THR A 7 3.86 -6.55 24.40
CA THR A 7 3.42 -6.72 25.79
C THR A 7 3.60 -8.14 26.33
N ILE A 8 3.67 -9.18 25.48
CA ILE A 8 3.82 -10.59 25.90
C ILE A 8 5.13 -10.83 26.67
N PRO A 9 6.32 -10.36 26.21
CA PRO A 9 7.57 -10.54 26.95
C PRO A 9 7.60 -9.85 28.32
N SER A 10 6.77 -8.81 28.51
CA SER A 10 6.69 -8.05 29.76
C SER A 10 5.62 -8.60 30.72
N LEU A 11 4.52 -9.17 30.22
CA LEU A 11 3.49 -9.86 31.02
C LEU A 11 3.84 -11.30 31.37
N GLY A 12 4.64 -11.97 30.53
CA GLY A 12 5.03 -13.38 30.70
C GLY A 12 5.59 -13.70 32.08
N PRO A 13 6.61 -12.96 32.58
CA PRO A 13 7.19 -13.17 33.90
C PRO A 13 6.18 -13.03 35.04
N MET A 14 5.29 -12.03 34.97
CA MET A 14 4.25 -11.79 35.98
C MET A 14 3.22 -12.92 36.05
N LEU A 15 2.74 -13.40 34.89
CA LEU A 15 1.79 -14.52 34.83
C LEU A 15 2.45 -15.82 35.31
N LEU A 16 3.70 -16.05 34.91
CA LEU A 16 4.47 -17.21 35.34
C LEU A 16 4.77 -17.18 36.84
N ASP A 17 4.95 -16.02 37.47
CA ASP A 17 5.16 -15.93 38.93
C ASP A 17 3.88 -16.28 39.72
N VAL A 18 2.70 -16.04 39.14
CA VAL A 18 1.39 -16.44 39.72
C VAL A 18 1.11 -17.94 39.53
N ILE A 19 1.40 -18.48 38.35
CA ILE A 19 1.09 -19.87 37.99
C ILE A 19 2.16 -20.86 38.46
N LEU A 20 3.43 -20.45 38.42
CA LEU A 20 4.60 -21.27 38.75
C LEU A 20 5.64 -20.43 39.52
N PRO A 21 5.40 -20.17 40.82
CA PRO A 21 6.27 -19.31 41.63
C PRO A 21 7.64 -19.95 41.82
N LEU A 22 8.70 -19.18 41.54
CA LEU A 22 10.09 -19.52 41.85
C LEU A 22 10.50 -18.91 43.18
N ASN A 23 11.56 -19.43 43.81
CA ASN A 23 12.09 -18.92 45.07
C ASN A 23 12.75 -17.52 44.90
N GLU A 24 13.03 -17.13 43.66
CA GLU A 24 13.46 -15.78 43.25
C GLU A 24 12.44 -15.19 42.26
N SER A 25 12.18 -13.89 42.36
CA SER A 25 11.30 -13.17 41.43
C SER A 25 11.92 -13.08 40.04
N ARG A 26 11.15 -13.41 38.99
CA ARG A 26 11.64 -13.28 37.60
C ARG A 26 11.93 -11.81 37.26
N THR A 27 12.97 -11.56 36.47
CA THR A 27 13.34 -10.21 36.06
C THR A 27 12.22 -9.57 35.22
N LYS A 28 11.76 -8.39 35.66
CA LYS A 28 10.70 -7.65 34.98
C LYS A 28 11.31 -6.85 33.83
N ASN A 29 11.14 -7.32 32.60
CA ASN A 29 11.59 -6.60 31.42
C ASN A 29 10.51 -5.61 30.96
N ILE A 30 10.78 -4.31 31.09
CA ILE A 30 9.96 -3.25 30.48
C ILE A 30 10.33 -3.18 28.99
N ALA A 31 9.33 -3.19 28.10
CA ALA A 31 9.55 -3.19 26.66
C ALA A 31 10.29 -1.95 26.13
N VAL A 32 10.21 -0.83 26.85
CA VAL A 32 10.88 0.43 26.55
C VAL A 32 11.54 0.93 27.84
N TYR A 33 12.87 0.96 27.87
CA TYR A 33 13.59 1.55 28.99
C TYR A 33 13.47 3.08 28.90
N SER A 34 12.83 3.68 29.90
CA SER A 34 12.73 5.12 30.06
C SER A 34 13.07 5.46 31.51
N ASP A 35 14.00 6.39 31.70
CA ASP A 35 14.33 6.89 33.03
C ASP A 35 13.28 7.91 33.46
N TYR A 36 12.42 7.51 34.40
CA TYR A 36 11.35 8.35 34.94
C TYR A 36 11.79 9.12 36.19
N GLY A 37 13.04 8.95 36.67
CA GLY A 37 13.50 9.53 37.93
C GLY A 37 12.79 8.98 39.18
N VAL A 38 12.12 7.83 39.05
CA VAL A 38 11.37 7.12 40.09
C VAL A 38 11.81 5.66 40.10
N ASP A 39 11.80 5.02 41.28
CA ASP A 39 12.11 3.59 41.41
C ASP A 39 11.16 2.74 40.54
N GLN A 40 11.73 2.04 39.57
CA GLN A 40 10.99 1.26 38.58
C GLN A 40 10.34 0.01 39.17
N ASP A 41 10.89 -0.53 40.26
CA ASP A 41 10.36 -1.74 40.89
C ASP A 41 9.13 -1.44 41.76
N GLU A 42 9.13 -0.29 42.44
CA GLU A 42 8.00 0.20 43.24
C GLU A 42 6.83 0.66 42.34
N TYR A 43 7.12 1.40 41.26
CA TYR A 43 6.11 1.96 40.34
C TYR A 43 5.92 1.15 39.06
N PHE A 44 6.26 -0.14 39.07
CA PHE A 44 6.22 -0.99 37.89
C PHE A 44 4.86 -1.02 37.19
N VAL A 45 3.77 -1.22 37.94
CA VAL A 45 2.41 -1.35 37.38
C VAL A 45 1.93 -0.06 36.68
N PRO A 46 2.00 1.14 37.29
CA PRO A 46 1.60 2.36 36.59
C PRO A 46 2.51 2.68 35.39
N ILE A 47 3.82 2.44 35.48
CA ILE A 47 4.75 2.61 34.34
C ILE A 47 4.39 1.64 33.20
N PHE A 48 4.09 0.38 33.53
CA PHE A 48 3.69 -0.63 32.56
C PHE A 48 2.37 -0.28 31.84
N VAL A 49 1.36 0.19 32.59
CA VAL A 49 0.09 0.63 32.00
C VAL A 49 0.30 1.84 31.10
N TYR A 50 1.04 2.84 31.57
CA TYR A 50 1.36 4.04 30.78
C TYR A 50 2.09 3.69 29.48
N THR A 51 3.17 2.92 29.56
CA THR A 51 3.95 2.51 28.38
C THR A 51 3.12 1.67 27.40
N THR A 52 2.26 0.78 27.90
CA THR A 52 1.35 -0.01 27.07
C THR A 52 0.35 0.86 26.32
N VAL A 53 -0.24 1.86 27.00
CA VAL A 53 -1.17 2.82 26.37
C VAL A 53 -0.44 3.63 25.29
N MET A 54 0.75 4.14 25.57
CA MET A 54 1.54 4.90 24.59
C MET A 54 1.90 4.07 23.34
N ILE A 55 2.31 2.81 23.54
CA ILE A 55 2.60 1.87 22.44
C ILE A 55 1.33 1.61 21.62
N MET A 56 0.18 1.39 22.27
CA MET A 56 -1.09 1.15 21.59
C MET A 56 -1.50 2.37 20.75
N VAL A 57 -1.38 3.59 21.28
CA VAL A 57 -1.66 4.82 20.54
C VAL A 57 -0.72 4.94 19.32
N GLY A 58 0.58 4.72 19.51
CA GLY A 58 1.56 4.79 18.41
C GLY A 58 1.27 3.79 17.29
N ILE A 59 0.94 2.54 17.62
CA ILE A 59 0.59 1.50 16.64
C ILE A 59 -0.69 1.87 15.88
N ASN A 60 -1.71 2.41 16.57
CA ASN A 60 -2.94 2.84 15.90
C ASN A 60 -2.68 3.96 14.90
N ILE A 61 -1.83 4.93 15.23
CA ILE A 61 -1.45 6.01 14.31
C ILE A 61 -0.73 5.45 13.08
N LEU A 62 0.20 4.52 13.27
CA LEU A 62 0.92 3.85 12.18
C LEU A 62 -0.05 3.09 11.26
N VAL A 63 -0.91 2.24 11.84
CA VAL A 63 -1.90 1.46 11.08
C VAL A 63 -2.89 2.37 10.37
N ALA A 64 -3.34 3.47 11.00
CA ALA A 64 -4.21 4.45 10.36
C ALA A 64 -3.54 5.12 9.15
N THR A 65 -2.24 5.44 9.26
CA THR A 65 -1.48 6.05 8.16
C THR A 65 -1.30 5.07 6.99
N ASP A 66 -0.95 3.82 7.28
CA ASP A 66 -0.78 2.77 6.26
C ASP A 66 -2.09 2.45 5.56
N THR A 67 -3.18 2.32 6.32
CA THR A 67 -4.52 2.05 5.76
C THR A 67 -5.02 3.22 4.93
N MET A 68 -4.73 4.46 5.33
CA MET A 68 -5.03 5.65 4.51
C MET A 68 -4.26 5.62 3.19
N HIS A 69 -2.97 5.31 3.20
CA HIS A 69 -2.17 5.18 1.99
C HIS A 69 -2.74 4.11 1.05
N VAL A 70 -3.01 2.91 1.56
CA VAL A 70 -3.61 1.80 0.80
C VAL A 70 -5.00 2.15 0.28
N SER A 71 -5.83 2.85 1.08
CA SER A 71 -7.15 3.27 0.64
C SER A 71 -7.08 4.26 -0.53
N CYS A 72 -6.16 5.24 -0.47
CA CYS A 72 -5.95 6.20 -1.55
C CYS A 72 -5.43 5.53 -2.83
N THR A 73 -4.48 4.60 -2.73
CA THR A 73 -3.98 3.87 -3.92
C THR A 73 -5.07 3.00 -4.54
N VAL A 74 -5.87 2.30 -3.73
CA VAL A 74 -7.03 1.52 -4.21
C VAL A 74 -8.11 2.42 -4.81
N HIS A 75 -8.32 3.62 -4.26
CA HIS A 75 -9.22 4.61 -4.84
C HIS A 75 -8.75 5.03 -6.24
N ALA A 76 -7.45 5.33 -6.42
CA ALA A 76 -6.88 5.59 -7.74
C ALA A 76 -7.09 4.43 -8.73
N CYS A 77 -6.86 3.18 -8.28
CA CYS A 77 -7.11 1.99 -9.10
C CYS A 77 -8.58 1.93 -9.57
N SER A 78 -9.51 2.25 -8.66
CA SER A 78 -10.94 2.25 -8.93
C SER A 78 -11.33 3.33 -9.94
N LEU A 79 -10.72 4.52 -9.85
CA LEU A 79 -10.91 5.60 -10.84
C LEU A 79 -10.49 5.13 -12.24
N PHE A 80 -9.30 4.55 -12.38
CA PHE A 80 -8.83 4.04 -13.67
C PHE A 80 -9.71 2.91 -14.21
N ARG A 81 -10.18 2.01 -13.36
CA ARG A 81 -11.11 0.94 -13.73
C ARG A 81 -12.45 1.48 -14.25
N ILE A 82 -13.02 2.50 -13.60
CA ILE A 82 -14.26 3.16 -14.03
C ILE A 82 -14.05 3.87 -15.36
N ILE A 83 -12.96 4.63 -15.48
CA ILE A 83 -12.61 5.34 -16.72
C ILE A 83 -12.44 4.36 -17.87
N GLY A 84 -11.68 3.28 -17.68
CA GLY A 84 -11.50 2.25 -18.70
C GLY A 84 -12.83 1.64 -19.17
N TYR A 85 -13.79 1.43 -18.24
CA TYR A 85 -15.13 0.96 -18.58
C TYR A 85 -15.93 2.01 -19.40
N GLU A 86 -15.83 3.28 -19.03
CA GLU A 86 -16.49 4.39 -19.76
C GLU A 86 -15.92 4.56 -21.17
N VAL A 87 -14.61 4.38 -21.36
CA VAL A 87 -13.95 4.47 -22.68
C VAL A 87 -14.39 3.32 -23.57
N GLU A 88 -14.36 2.08 -23.06
CA GLU A 88 -14.76 0.87 -23.77
C GLU A 88 -16.22 0.96 -24.25
N ASN A 89 -17.10 1.45 -23.37
CA ASN A 89 -18.56 1.45 -23.56
C ASN A 89 -19.14 2.83 -23.91
N VAL A 90 -18.33 3.77 -24.42
CA VAL A 90 -18.78 5.17 -24.62
C VAL A 90 -20.02 5.27 -25.53
N ILE A 91 -20.11 4.42 -26.57
CA ILE A 91 -21.24 4.38 -27.50
C ILE A 91 -22.50 3.85 -26.81
N SER A 92 -22.40 2.74 -26.07
CA SER A 92 -23.56 2.16 -25.38
C SER A 92 -24.06 3.09 -24.26
N ILE A 93 -23.15 3.73 -23.52
CA ILE A 93 -23.46 4.73 -22.50
C ILE A 93 -24.14 5.96 -23.11
N ALA A 94 -23.71 6.42 -24.29
CA ALA A 94 -24.37 7.51 -24.99
C ALA A 94 -25.81 7.14 -25.38
N ARG A 95 -26.00 5.96 -25.99
CA ARG A 95 -27.32 5.44 -26.40
C ARG A 95 -28.29 5.27 -25.21
N MET A 96 -27.83 4.78 -24.06
CA MET A 96 -28.67 4.64 -22.87
C MET A 96 -29.15 6.00 -22.33
N GLY A 97 -28.26 7.00 -22.30
CA GLY A 97 -28.64 8.36 -21.89
C GLY A 97 -29.66 9.00 -22.83
N GLU A 98 -29.63 8.62 -24.11
CA GLU A 98 -30.61 9.07 -25.10
C GLU A 98 -32.01 8.48 -24.84
N GLN A 99 -32.12 7.17 -24.54
CA GLN A 99 -33.41 6.55 -24.23
C GLN A 99 -34.09 7.19 -23.02
N VAL A 100 -33.32 7.51 -21.97
CA VAL A 100 -33.85 8.19 -20.77
C VAL A 100 -34.38 9.59 -21.09
N ASN A 101 -33.65 10.35 -21.91
CA ASN A 101 -34.03 11.72 -22.29
C ASN A 101 -35.17 11.76 -23.33
N ASN A 102 -35.27 10.76 -24.21
CA ASN A 102 -36.30 10.67 -25.25
C ASN A 102 -37.70 10.34 -24.69
N ILE A 103 -37.79 9.76 -23.48
CA ILE A 103 -39.07 9.64 -22.74
C ILE A 103 -39.66 11.04 -22.43
N GLN A 104 -38.84 12.10 -22.42
CA GLN A 104 -39.26 13.47 -22.14
C GLN A 104 -39.38 14.40 -23.36
N ARG A 105 -39.01 13.99 -24.59
CA ARG A 105 -39.00 14.91 -25.75
C ARG A 105 -39.27 14.21 -27.08
N THR A 106 -40.36 14.60 -27.76
CA THR A 106 -40.67 14.22 -29.14
C THR A 106 -39.72 14.87 -30.16
N LYS A 107 -39.01 13.99 -30.88
CA LYS A 107 -38.32 14.05 -32.20
C LYS A 107 -38.08 15.42 -32.86
N THR A 108 -36.79 15.69 -33.17
CA THR A 108 -36.27 15.96 -34.54
C THR A 108 -34.73 16.08 -34.50
N GLY A 109 -34.01 15.30 -35.34
CA GLY A 109 -32.55 15.42 -35.56
C GLY A 109 -31.70 14.22 -35.09
N TYR A 110 -31.98 13.00 -35.59
CA TYR A 110 -31.48 11.75 -35.02
C TYR A 110 -29.98 11.43 -35.23
N GLU A 111 -29.35 11.85 -36.33
CA GLU A 111 -27.97 11.40 -36.63
C GLU A 111 -26.88 12.36 -36.12
N SER A 112 -27.08 13.67 -36.26
CA SER A 112 -26.09 14.68 -35.81
C SER A 112 -26.05 14.84 -34.28
N PHE A 113 -27.16 14.61 -33.59
CA PHE A 113 -27.27 14.77 -32.15
C PHE A 113 -26.54 13.64 -31.39
N ASN A 114 -26.53 12.42 -31.94
CA ASN A 114 -25.90 11.26 -31.32
C ASN A 114 -24.36 11.38 -31.31
N GLU A 115 -23.75 11.83 -32.42
CA GLU A 115 -22.29 12.07 -32.47
C GLU A 115 -21.85 13.14 -31.47
N LYS A 116 -22.59 14.26 -31.37
CA LYS A 116 -22.29 15.35 -30.44
C LYS A 116 -22.35 14.89 -28.99
N GLN A 117 -23.30 14.02 -28.63
CA GLN A 117 -23.40 13.46 -27.29
C GLN A 117 -22.25 12.50 -26.97
N VAL A 118 -21.93 11.57 -27.88
CA VAL A 118 -20.78 10.64 -27.73
C VAL A 118 -19.50 11.45 -27.55
N TYR A 119 -19.31 12.48 -28.37
CA TYR A 119 -18.15 13.37 -28.27
C TYR A 119 -18.07 14.10 -26.93
N GLN A 120 -19.20 14.65 -26.44
CA GLN A 120 -19.24 15.29 -25.12
C GLN A 120 -18.94 14.31 -23.98
N LYS A 121 -19.51 13.11 -24.00
CA LYS A 121 -19.22 12.06 -23.00
C LYS A 121 -17.76 11.64 -23.04
N TYR A 122 -17.18 11.52 -24.23
CA TYR A 122 -15.77 11.18 -24.39
C TYR A 122 -14.85 12.27 -23.84
N ILE A 123 -15.15 13.56 -24.08
CA ILE A 123 -14.40 14.67 -23.47
C ILE A 123 -14.47 14.61 -21.94
N VAL A 124 -15.64 14.32 -21.37
CA VAL A 124 -15.79 14.16 -19.92
C VAL A 124 -14.91 13.00 -19.42
N CYS A 125 -14.89 11.88 -20.13
CA CYS A 125 -14.03 10.74 -19.80
C CYS A 125 -12.54 11.10 -19.85
N LEU A 126 -12.10 11.83 -20.88
CA LEU A 126 -10.73 12.34 -20.98
C LEU A 126 -10.36 13.26 -19.82
N LYS A 127 -11.26 14.17 -19.43
CA LYS A 127 -11.05 15.04 -18.27
C LYS A 127 -10.93 14.23 -16.97
N LYS A 128 -11.78 13.22 -16.78
CA LYS A 128 -11.66 12.29 -15.63
C LYS A 128 -10.33 11.55 -15.63
N HIS A 129 -9.86 11.09 -16.79
CA HIS A 129 -8.54 10.45 -16.93
C HIS A 129 -7.39 11.39 -16.55
N GLN A 130 -7.44 12.64 -17.01
CA GLN A 130 -6.46 13.66 -16.61
C GLN A 130 -6.47 13.90 -15.09
N LEU A 131 -7.65 14.05 -14.49
CA LEU A 131 -7.80 14.22 -13.05
C LEU A 131 -7.33 12.99 -12.25
N ALA A 132 -7.53 11.79 -12.77
CA ALA A 132 -7.04 10.56 -12.14
C ALA A 132 -5.51 10.48 -12.17
N LEU A 133 -4.87 10.91 -13.27
CA LEU A 133 -3.42 11.02 -13.34
C LEU A 133 -2.87 12.08 -12.38
N GLU A 134 -3.51 13.25 -12.31
CA GLU A 134 -3.16 14.32 -11.37
C GLU A 134 -3.33 13.86 -9.91
N TYR A 135 -4.39 13.10 -9.62
CA TYR A 135 -4.59 12.49 -8.30
C TYR A 135 -3.43 11.56 -7.90
N VAL A 136 -2.97 10.71 -8.83
CA VAL A 136 -1.81 9.83 -8.56
C VAL A 136 -0.53 10.65 -8.36
N ASP A 137 -0.34 11.74 -9.09
CA ASP A 137 0.83 12.62 -8.90
C ASP A 137 0.81 13.30 -7.52
N ILE A 138 -0.36 13.83 -7.11
CA ILE A 138 -0.55 14.39 -5.76
C ILE A 138 -0.31 13.32 -4.69
N LEU A 139 -0.83 12.11 -4.90
CA LEU A 139 -0.62 10.98 -4.01
C LEU A 139 0.86 10.65 -3.88
N ASN A 140 1.57 10.52 -5.00
CA ASN A 140 3.00 10.23 -5.03
C ASN A 140 3.81 11.32 -4.31
N ASN A 141 3.50 12.59 -4.58
CA ASN A 141 4.18 13.73 -3.95
C ASN A 141 3.93 13.80 -2.44
N THR A 142 2.71 13.50 -1.98
CA THR A 142 2.36 13.52 -0.55
C THR A 142 3.12 12.43 0.23
N TYR A 143 3.22 11.23 -0.34
CA TYR A 143 3.89 10.10 0.33
C TYR A 143 5.38 9.98 -0.01
N LYS A 144 5.95 10.89 -0.80
CA LYS A 144 7.35 10.86 -1.23
C LYS A 144 8.32 10.77 -0.05
N PHE A 145 8.17 11.67 0.92
CA PHE A 145 9.03 11.71 2.11
C PHE A 145 8.82 10.48 3.01
N VAL A 146 7.55 10.11 3.23
CA VAL A 146 7.18 8.94 4.04
C VAL A 146 7.73 7.65 3.42
N GLY A 147 7.67 7.52 2.10
CA GLY A 147 8.17 6.35 1.37
C GLY A 147 9.69 6.17 1.47
N ILE A 148 10.48 7.25 1.36
CA ILE A 148 11.94 7.20 1.60
C ILE A 148 12.23 6.81 3.04
N SER A 149 11.59 7.48 4.00
CA SER A 149 11.79 7.22 5.43
C SER A 149 11.47 5.77 5.76
N PHE A 150 10.35 5.26 5.24
CA PHE A 150 9.94 3.86 5.38
C PHE A 150 10.96 2.89 4.77
N THR A 151 11.45 3.15 3.55
CA THR A 151 12.41 2.27 2.88
C THR A 151 13.73 2.20 3.64
N LEU A 152 14.23 3.32 4.14
CA LEU A 152 15.44 3.37 4.97
C LEU A 152 15.23 2.63 6.29
N PHE A 153 14.08 2.84 6.94
CA PHE A 153 13.73 2.16 8.19
C PHE A 153 13.68 0.65 7.98
N MET A 154 12.96 0.16 6.98
CA MET A 154 12.88 -1.27 6.66
C MET A 154 14.24 -1.86 6.31
N GLY A 155 15.06 -1.16 5.50
CA GLY A 155 16.42 -1.60 5.19
C GLY A 155 17.31 -1.74 6.43
N SER A 156 17.22 -0.78 7.35
CA SER A 156 17.94 -0.86 8.63
C SER A 156 17.46 -2.00 9.52
N LEU A 157 16.14 -2.25 9.57
CA LEU A 157 15.57 -3.36 10.32
C LEU A 157 16.06 -4.71 9.79
N PHE A 158 16.03 -4.94 8.48
CA PHE A 158 16.48 -6.21 7.90
C PHE A 158 17.97 -6.46 8.16
N THR A 159 18.81 -5.45 8.08
CA THR A 159 20.25 -5.60 8.35
C THR A 159 20.52 -5.89 9.82
N LEU A 160 19.92 -5.14 10.74
CA LEU A 160 20.07 -5.36 12.19
C LEU A 160 19.57 -6.74 12.63
N ILE A 161 18.40 -7.15 12.15
CA ILE A 161 17.83 -8.47 12.46
C ILE A 161 18.70 -9.57 11.83
N GLY A 162 19.14 -9.40 10.58
CA GLY A 162 20.00 -10.38 9.90
C GLY A 162 21.29 -10.65 10.67
N VAL A 163 21.96 -9.61 11.16
CA VAL A 163 23.15 -9.75 12.01
C VAL A 163 22.82 -10.44 13.33
N ARG A 164 21.74 -10.04 14.02
CA ARG A 164 21.36 -10.64 15.31
C ARG A 164 21.02 -12.11 15.20
N ILE A 165 20.28 -12.53 14.16
CA ILE A 165 19.96 -13.94 13.93
C ILE A 165 21.24 -14.77 13.82
N VAL A 166 22.25 -14.29 13.09
CA VAL A 166 23.51 -15.00 12.90
C VAL A 166 24.23 -15.24 14.23
N TYR A 167 24.20 -14.30 15.18
CA TYR A 167 24.83 -14.48 16.49
C TYR A 167 24.02 -15.34 17.47
N VAL A 168 22.68 -15.37 17.34
CA VAL A 168 21.76 -15.94 18.34
C VAL A 168 21.15 -17.29 17.87
N LEU A 169 21.77 -17.96 16.89
CA LEU A 169 21.26 -19.22 16.31
C LEU A 169 20.96 -20.32 17.34
N ASP A 170 21.68 -20.36 18.47
CA ASP A 170 21.54 -21.40 19.49
C ASP A 170 20.38 -21.15 20.48
N GLN A 171 19.77 -19.95 20.47
CA GLN A 171 18.67 -19.60 21.37
C GLN A 171 17.33 -19.64 20.62
N ILE A 172 16.59 -20.75 20.80
CA ILE A 172 15.32 -21.01 20.10
C ILE A 172 14.26 -19.92 20.37
N GLU A 173 14.19 -19.39 21.60
CA GLU A 173 13.19 -18.38 21.99
C GLU A 173 13.36 -17.06 21.20
N GLU A 174 14.59 -16.58 21.08
CA GLU A 174 14.89 -15.36 20.31
C GLU A 174 14.74 -15.59 18.80
N LEU A 175 15.08 -16.80 18.30
CA LEU A 175 14.88 -17.15 16.90
C LEU A 175 13.40 -17.08 16.50
N ILE A 176 12.51 -17.63 17.33
CA ILE A 176 11.05 -17.56 17.10
C ILE A 176 10.59 -16.10 17.06
N ARG A 177 11.09 -15.25 17.96
CA ARG A 177 10.76 -13.82 18.00
C ARG A 177 11.17 -13.10 16.71
N PHE A 178 12.39 -13.32 16.22
CA PHE A 178 12.85 -12.70 14.98
C PHE A 178 12.08 -13.20 13.75
N PHE A 179 11.70 -14.48 13.72
CA PHE A 179 10.89 -15.04 12.64
C PHE A 179 9.55 -14.31 12.48
N PHE A 180 8.84 -14.03 13.58
CA PHE A 180 7.60 -13.25 13.55
C PHE A 180 7.81 -11.82 13.09
N ILE A 181 8.89 -11.16 13.54
CA ILE A 181 9.21 -9.79 13.13
C ILE A 181 9.50 -9.73 11.62
N ILE A 182 10.31 -10.65 11.09
CA ILE A 182 10.61 -10.73 9.65
C ILE A 182 9.34 -10.99 8.85
N THR A 183 8.51 -11.94 9.30
CA THR A 183 7.26 -12.26 8.61
C THR A 183 6.33 -11.07 8.57
N GLY A 184 6.18 -10.34 9.68
CA GLY A 184 5.39 -9.11 9.74
C GLY A 184 5.94 -8.01 8.82
N ALA A 185 7.25 -7.80 8.82
CA ALA A 185 7.92 -6.84 7.94
C ALA A 185 7.74 -7.19 6.45
N MET A 186 7.82 -8.49 6.11
CA MET A 186 7.59 -9.00 4.76
C MET A 186 6.13 -8.84 4.32
N LEU A 187 5.18 -9.12 5.22
CA LEU A 187 3.75 -8.91 4.97
C LEU A 187 3.41 -7.44 4.74
N HIS A 188 4.06 -6.53 5.47
CA HIS A 188 3.87 -5.10 5.26
C HIS A 188 4.42 -4.66 3.90
N LEU A 189 5.65 -5.09 3.56
CA LEU A 189 6.27 -4.77 2.28
C LEU A 189 5.47 -5.30 1.08
N ILE A 190 4.97 -6.54 1.13
CA ILE A 190 4.17 -7.11 0.03
C ILE A 190 2.85 -6.35 -0.16
N ILE A 191 2.20 -5.87 0.89
CA ILE A 191 0.95 -5.08 0.77
C ILE A 191 1.22 -3.77 0.01
N VAL A 192 2.30 -3.06 0.38
CA VAL A 192 2.69 -1.81 -0.26
C VAL A 192 3.08 -2.03 -1.73
N CYS A 193 3.91 -3.03 -2.02
CA CYS A 193 4.32 -3.36 -3.38
C CYS A 193 3.15 -3.87 -4.26
N TYR A 194 2.24 -4.66 -3.69
CA TYR A 194 1.08 -5.18 -4.40
C TYR A 194 0.09 -4.07 -4.78
N THR A 195 -0.18 -3.14 -3.87
CA THR A 195 -1.08 -2.01 -4.14
C THR A 195 -0.51 -1.04 -5.18
N GLY A 196 0.81 -0.81 -5.16
CA GLY A 196 1.52 -0.07 -6.20
C GLY A 196 1.48 -0.77 -7.56
N GLN A 197 1.71 -2.09 -7.61
CA GLN A 197 1.61 -2.88 -8.85
C GLN A 197 0.20 -2.83 -9.43
N LYS A 198 -0.83 -3.04 -8.61
CA LYS A 198 -2.22 -3.00 -9.03
C LYS A 198 -2.62 -1.66 -9.65
N LEU A 199 -2.07 -0.56 -9.13
CA LEU A 199 -2.28 0.77 -9.69
C LEU A 199 -1.68 0.90 -11.10
N MET A 200 -0.45 0.41 -11.27
CA MET A 200 0.22 0.38 -12.58
C MET A 200 -0.59 -0.44 -13.58
N ASP A 201 -1.00 -1.65 -13.19
CA ASP A 201 -1.78 -2.57 -14.04
C ASP A 201 -3.13 -1.96 -14.45
N GLU A 202 -3.89 -1.38 -13.52
CA GLU A 202 -5.19 -0.76 -13.85
C GLU A 202 -5.04 0.51 -14.70
N SER A 203 -3.94 1.25 -14.54
CA SER A 203 -3.66 2.42 -15.40
C SER A 203 -3.29 2.02 -16.83
N GLU A 204 -2.52 0.94 -17.01
CA GLU A 204 -2.17 0.38 -18.32
C GLU A 204 -3.37 -0.27 -18.99
N ASN A 205 -4.24 -0.93 -18.21
CA ASN A 205 -5.45 -1.59 -18.70
C ASN A 205 -6.38 -0.63 -19.47
N ILE A 206 -6.33 0.68 -19.20
CA ILE A 206 -7.08 1.68 -19.97
C ILE A 206 -6.72 1.61 -21.45
N PHE A 207 -5.46 1.36 -21.80
CA PHE A 207 -5.03 1.18 -23.19
C PHE A 207 -5.76 0.00 -23.85
N HIS A 208 -5.78 -1.15 -23.18
CA HIS A 208 -6.45 -2.34 -23.72
C HIS A 208 -7.96 -2.14 -23.87
N ARG A 209 -8.60 -1.48 -22.90
CA ARG A 209 -10.04 -1.18 -22.94
C ARG A 209 -10.39 -0.12 -23.99
N ALA A 210 -9.52 0.86 -24.19
CA ALA A 210 -9.64 1.82 -25.27
C ALA A 210 -9.53 1.16 -26.65
N TYR A 211 -8.65 0.17 -26.80
CA TYR A 211 -8.50 -0.60 -28.02
C TYR A 211 -9.71 -1.53 -28.28
N ALA A 212 -10.30 -2.08 -27.22
CA ALA A 212 -11.50 -2.92 -27.29
C ALA A 212 -12.80 -2.14 -27.57
N ALA A 213 -12.78 -0.81 -27.48
CA ALA A 213 -13.93 0.03 -27.82
C ALA A 213 -14.35 -0.17 -29.28
N GLU A 214 -15.62 0.13 -29.61
CA GLU A 214 -16.14 0.15 -30.99
C GLU A 214 -15.58 1.31 -31.82
N TRP A 215 -14.25 1.48 -31.84
CA TRP A 215 -13.54 2.61 -32.45
C TRP A 215 -13.77 2.72 -33.96
N TYR A 216 -14.15 1.63 -34.62
CA TYR A 216 -14.51 1.63 -36.04
C TYR A 216 -15.77 2.47 -36.31
N ASN A 217 -16.69 2.55 -35.34
CA ASN A 217 -17.90 3.38 -35.38
C ASN A 217 -17.63 4.85 -34.98
N PHE A 218 -16.40 5.20 -34.60
CA PHE A 218 -16.08 6.56 -34.16
C PHE A 218 -15.94 7.53 -35.33
N SER A 219 -16.41 8.77 -35.14
CA SER A 219 -16.15 9.84 -36.08
C SER A 219 -14.65 10.22 -36.11
N PRO A 220 -14.15 10.85 -37.17
CA PRO A 220 -12.72 11.20 -37.29
C PRO A 220 -12.18 12.00 -36.10
N ARG A 221 -13.01 12.88 -35.52
CA ARG A 221 -12.65 13.66 -34.33
C ARG A 221 -12.47 12.77 -33.10
N LEU A 222 -13.37 11.80 -32.91
CA LEU A 222 -13.32 10.88 -31.78
C LEU A 222 -12.16 9.87 -31.91
N LYS A 223 -11.83 9.44 -33.12
CA LYS A 223 -10.63 8.63 -33.40
C LYS A 223 -9.34 9.36 -33.01
N SER A 224 -9.25 10.66 -33.29
CA SER A 224 -8.10 11.47 -32.85
C SER A 224 -7.99 11.52 -31.32
N LEU A 225 -9.12 11.70 -30.62
CA LEU A 225 -9.15 11.69 -29.15
C LEU A 225 -8.79 10.33 -28.55
N LEU A 226 -9.16 9.23 -29.21
CA LEU A 226 -8.77 7.88 -28.83
C LEU A 226 -7.26 7.65 -28.91
N VAL A 227 -6.59 8.18 -29.94
CA VAL A 227 -5.13 8.09 -30.02
C VAL A 227 -4.47 8.80 -28.84
N ILE A 228 -5.02 9.94 -28.39
CA ILE A 228 -4.50 10.67 -27.24
C ILE A 228 -4.60 9.84 -25.96
N ILE A 229 -5.76 9.22 -25.68
CA ILE A 229 -5.91 8.40 -24.47
C ILE A 229 -5.01 7.17 -24.50
N CYS A 230 -4.90 6.51 -25.65
CA CYS A 230 -4.02 5.36 -25.83
C CYS A 230 -2.55 5.74 -25.59
N HIS A 231 -2.10 6.86 -26.18
CA HIS A 231 -0.74 7.34 -26.00
C HIS A 231 -0.44 7.70 -24.54
N LYS A 232 -1.39 8.33 -23.84
CA LYS A 232 -1.23 8.68 -22.41
C LYS A 232 -1.29 7.46 -21.49
N SER A 233 -2.11 6.46 -21.81
CA SER A 233 -2.25 5.23 -21.02
C SER A 233 -1.09 4.25 -21.20
N PHE A 234 -0.26 4.45 -22.23
CA PHE A 234 0.93 3.63 -22.45
C PHE A 234 2.01 3.86 -21.38
N VAL A 235 2.00 5.01 -20.71
CA VAL A 235 2.88 5.27 -19.56
C VAL A 235 2.08 4.99 -18.29
N PRO A 236 2.38 3.90 -17.56
CA PRO A 236 1.62 3.53 -16.37
C PRO A 236 1.80 4.58 -15.27
N ALA A 237 0.70 4.86 -14.56
CA ALA A 237 0.70 5.71 -13.38
C ALA A 237 1.36 4.92 -12.23
N LYS A 238 2.45 5.46 -11.68
CA LYS A 238 3.28 4.78 -10.68
C LYS A 238 3.39 5.61 -9.41
N VAL A 239 3.36 4.91 -8.27
CA VAL A 239 3.78 5.46 -6.97
C VAL A 239 5.19 4.96 -6.70
N THR A 240 6.08 5.86 -6.31
CA THR A 240 7.50 5.59 -6.08
C THR A 240 7.84 5.67 -4.59
N ALA A 241 8.83 4.87 -4.17
CA ALA A 241 9.49 5.03 -2.88
C ALA A 241 10.43 6.25 -2.96
N GLY A 242 9.83 7.42 -2.74
CA GLY A 242 10.38 8.76 -2.93
C GLY A 242 11.33 8.93 -4.11
N ASP A 243 10.80 8.61 -5.30
CA ASP A 243 11.43 8.74 -6.62
C ASP A 243 12.63 7.83 -6.91
N LEU A 244 12.99 6.93 -5.99
CA LEU A 244 14.07 5.98 -6.22
C LEU A 244 13.60 4.76 -7.01
N PHE A 245 12.55 4.10 -6.52
CA PHE A 245 12.05 2.85 -7.11
C PHE A 245 10.52 2.87 -7.19
N PRO A 246 9.91 2.38 -8.28
CA PRO A 246 8.46 2.17 -8.32
C PRO A 246 8.06 1.09 -7.32
N LEU A 247 6.97 1.30 -6.59
CA LEU A 247 6.42 0.27 -5.70
C LEU A 247 5.80 -0.84 -6.55
N SER A 248 6.58 -1.88 -6.85
CA SER A 248 6.20 -2.99 -7.71
C SER A 248 6.52 -4.35 -7.07
N MET A 249 5.91 -5.41 -7.61
CA MET A 249 6.25 -6.78 -7.20
C MET A 249 7.69 -7.16 -7.56
N GLU A 250 8.28 -6.51 -8.57
CA GLU A 250 9.69 -6.68 -8.92
C GLU A 250 10.62 -6.16 -7.82
N VAL A 251 10.30 -5.00 -7.22
CA VAL A 251 11.07 -4.47 -6.08
C VAL A 251 10.96 -5.41 -4.89
N PHE A 252 9.77 -5.94 -4.60
CA PHE A 252 9.57 -6.94 -3.54
C PHE A 252 10.44 -8.20 -3.75
N ALA A 253 10.42 -8.77 -4.96
CA ALA A 253 11.24 -9.93 -5.31
C ALA A 253 12.74 -9.63 -5.22
N THR A 254 13.15 -8.42 -5.60
CA THR A 254 14.54 -7.96 -5.49
C THR A 254 14.97 -7.86 -4.02
N VAL A 255 14.14 -7.26 -3.16
CA VAL A 255 14.42 -7.19 -1.72
C VAL A 255 14.56 -8.58 -1.11
N LEU A 256 13.64 -9.51 -1.41
CA LEU A 256 13.72 -10.89 -0.95
C LEU A 256 15.02 -11.59 -1.35
N ARG A 257 15.40 -11.48 -2.63
CA ARG A 257 16.61 -12.10 -3.16
C ARG A 257 17.85 -11.55 -2.48
N THR A 258 17.93 -10.22 -2.39
CA THR A 258 19.05 -9.51 -1.77
C THR A 258 19.16 -9.84 -0.28
N SER A 259 18.05 -9.88 0.46
CA SER A 259 18.02 -10.31 1.87
C SER A 259 18.53 -11.75 2.05
N GLY A 260 18.10 -12.69 1.20
CA GLY A 260 18.56 -14.09 1.23
C GLY A 260 20.05 -14.23 0.91
N SER A 261 20.55 -13.46 -0.07
CA SER A 261 21.99 -13.38 -0.38
C SER A 261 22.78 -12.82 0.81
N TYR A 262 22.37 -11.70 1.39
CA TYR A 262 23.05 -11.13 2.56
C TYR A 262 23.07 -12.09 3.74
N PHE A 263 21.94 -12.73 4.04
CA PHE A 263 21.86 -13.73 5.10
C PHE A 263 22.86 -14.88 4.89
N THR A 264 22.93 -15.42 3.68
CA THR A 264 23.86 -16.51 3.34
C THR A 264 25.32 -16.04 3.46
N THR A 265 25.64 -14.81 3.01
CA THR A 265 26.99 -14.26 3.15
C THR A 265 27.39 -14.05 4.61
N LEU A 266 26.51 -13.52 5.45
CA LEU A 266 26.77 -13.33 6.87
C LEU A 266 26.94 -14.68 7.59
N LEU A 267 26.17 -15.69 7.21
CA LEU A 267 26.32 -17.05 7.73
C LEU A 267 27.70 -17.63 7.37
N SER A 268 28.14 -17.43 6.12
CA SER A 268 29.46 -17.90 5.67
C SER A 268 30.63 -17.17 6.32
N LEU A 269 30.44 -15.93 6.78
CA LEU A 269 31.47 -15.15 7.50
C LEU A 269 31.57 -15.53 8.98
N LYS A 270 30.51 -16.12 9.56
CA LYS A 270 30.52 -16.64 10.93
C LYS A 270 31.15 -18.04 11.03
N ALA A 271 30.97 -18.86 9.99
CA ALA A 271 31.51 -20.21 9.89
C ALA A 271 33.04 -20.20 9.76
#